data_AF-A0A6S7G1Q2-F1
#
_entry.id   AF-A0A6S7G1Q2-F1
#
_cell.length_a   1.000
_cell.length_b   1.000
_cell.length_c   1.000
_cell.angle_alpha   90.00
_cell.angle_beta   90.00
_cell.angle_gamma   90.00
#
_symmetry.space_group_name_H-M   'P 1'
#
loop_
_entity.id
_entity.type
_entity.pdbx_description
1 polymer ?
#
loop_
_entity_poly.entity_id
_entity_poly.type
_entity_poly.pdbx_seq_one_letter_code
_entity_poly.pdbx_strand_id
1 'polypeptide(L)'
;MKGYDPGPCKRKTHGKEVLVKNRADEEKIVICVKDKGAYEWKSTDGSQNTVGEYFNPGYDCSDILNKRQDAKDGFYWITLKLSKPKRAWCDMTTDGGGFILIGRKNNSITWSVPSNDIPVEPYGDPHWSSTFGDAPILDFRVQMATKEDFKSTVAHWSFRLQSTRPLKKLLMTTDGCDQRSAGIGNIAYVKDLQTERIVTTTLRCSKFGFAHHSSSPFGWPKMNSCLAKSCPWGFAYLVAGKYKHHIDHYGAFSYSTTGNISGMEYSATAFVGCDNQVCCACYGPLGGKNNYCAQNCKAINGGTVTKNVFTWFWVRSSLPKRLWKKCMEYEVKRKDGKMIWYKLVGHSIVPVQGRCSKQTALLHDGVVVVPDSTTAQKVPAIDGLLEYRKDKQELYVRSNKTWNAVAQKNEIREDALATDSKLKDINQKFSKQNKKNLQKALEVDSKLNDIDQKLSKQNQTIDLKLVEFEKNIFKFMNFQNRRECSSYKWLNNKDRNIKYRSGSSSLLCDSGISSGWYRFGGSAGTQLSTTCVPRKYDLNNLKCRTHGVSWLKGAHPSVSDGKVTRTVCFSWDNNCCSNKKNIEVINCGFFYIYKLVSPPGCSYRYCGTDV
;
A
#
# COMPACT_ATOMS: atom_id res chain seq x y z
N MET A 1 -1.15 -36.43 -6.80
CA MET A 1 -0.50 -37.53 -6.04
C MET A 1 -0.09 -38.72 -6.91
N LYS A 2 -0.77 -38.99 -8.05
CA LYS A 2 -0.33 -40.07 -8.96
C LYS A 2 1.14 -39.86 -9.35
N GLY A 3 1.96 -40.86 -9.06
CA GLY A 3 3.36 -40.90 -9.47
C GLY A 3 4.40 -40.53 -8.42
N TYR A 4 4.12 -40.01 -7.22
CA TYR A 4 5.18 -39.76 -6.19
C TYR A 4 5.07 -40.69 -4.99
N ASP A 5 3.83 -41.07 -4.64
CA ASP A 5 3.54 -41.94 -3.52
C ASP A 5 3.24 -43.35 -4.03
N PRO A 6 4.11 -44.34 -3.76
CA PRO A 6 3.88 -45.75 -4.11
C PRO A 6 2.87 -46.44 -3.18
N GLY A 7 2.32 -45.73 -2.19
CA GLY A 7 1.46 -46.26 -1.14
C GLY A 7 2.26 -46.86 0.03
N PRO A 8 1.59 -47.55 0.97
CA PRO A 8 2.26 -48.08 2.15
C PRO A 8 3.11 -49.32 1.84
N CYS A 9 4.39 -49.30 2.24
CA CYS A 9 5.22 -50.51 2.26
C CYS A 9 4.86 -51.36 3.49
N LYS A 10 4.36 -52.57 3.25
CA LYS A 10 3.92 -53.54 4.28
C LYS A 10 4.31 -54.95 3.84
N ARG A 11 4.11 -55.95 4.70
CA ARG A 11 4.37 -57.37 4.38
C ARG A 11 3.79 -57.82 3.03
N LYS A 12 2.56 -57.38 2.68
CA LYS A 12 1.89 -57.75 1.42
C LYS A 12 2.50 -57.11 0.17
N THR A 13 3.28 -56.05 0.33
CA THR A 13 3.93 -55.33 -0.78
C THR A 13 5.44 -55.51 -0.77
N HIS A 14 5.98 -56.33 0.14
CA HIS A 14 7.39 -56.65 0.21
C HIS A 14 7.89 -57.23 -1.11
N GLY A 15 9.03 -56.72 -1.62
CA GLY A 15 9.61 -57.08 -2.90
C GLY A 15 8.92 -56.48 -4.12
N LYS A 16 7.83 -55.70 -3.97
CA LYS A 16 7.23 -54.99 -5.09
C LYS A 16 8.04 -53.77 -5.45
N GLU A 17 8.28 -53.61 -6.75
CA GLU A 17 8.85 -52.42 -7.36
C GLU A 17 7.74 -51.51 -7.86
N VAL A 18 7.89 -50.21 -7.65
CA VAL A 18 6.94 -49.19 -8.09
C VAL A 18 7.70 -48.03 -8.71
N LEU A 19 7.23 -47.58 -9.86
CA LEU A 19 7.72 -46.37 -10.50
C LEU A 19 7.12 -45.15 -9.79
N VAL A 20 8.00 -44.30 -9.26
CA VAL A 20 7.67 -43.02 -8.63
C VAL A 20 8.44 -41.89 -9.31
N LYS A 21 8.14 -40.65 -8.96
CA LYS A 21 8.80 -39.43 -9.41
C LYS A 21 9.52 -38.81 -8.23
N ASN A 22 10.75 -38.35 -8.44
CA ASN A 22 11.49 -37.60 -7.44
C ASN A 22 11.02 -36.13 -7.39
N ARG A 23 11.63 -35.29 -6.54
CA ARG A 23 11.31 -33.86 -6.45
C ARG A 23 11.45 -33.07 -7.77
N ALA A 24 12.32 -33.53 -8.67
CA ALA A 24 12.62 -32.95 -9.98
C ALA A 24 11.72 -33.53 -11.09
N ASP A 25 10.71 -34.30 -10.73
CA ASP A 25 9.76 -34.96 -11.63
C ASP A 25 10.36 -36.03 -12.54
N GLU A 26 11.58 -36.49 -12.22
CA GLU A 26 12.26 -37.60 -12.88
C GLU A 26 11.76 -38.94 -12.32
N GLU A 27 11.58 -39.93 -13.19
CA GLU A 27 11.12 -41.25 -12.80
C GLU A 27 12.22 -42.04 -12.07
N LYS A 28 11.84 -42.67 -10.96
CA LYS A 28 12.68 -43.51 -10.11
C LYS A 28 11.93 -44.78 -9.74
N ILE A 29 12.63 -45.90 -9.66
CA ILE A 29 12.07 -47.15 -9.18
C ILE A 29 12.40 -47.27 -7.70
N VAL A 30 11.37 -47.53 -6.89
CA VAL A 30 11.51 -47.87 -5.47
C VAL A 30 11.03 -49.28 -5.22
N ILE A 31 11.70 -49.97 -4.31
CA ILE A 31 11.36 -51.34 -3.88
C ILE A 31 11.00 -51.34 -2.39
N CYS A 32 9.95 -52.07 -2.04
CA CYS A 32 9.52 -52.23 -0.65
C CYS A 32 10.33 -53.33 0.03
N VAL A 33 11.21 -52.95 0.96
CA VAL A 33 12.13 -53.86 1.66
C VAL A 33 11.82 -53.92 3.15
N LYS A 34 12.20 -55.01 3.80
CA LYS A 34 12.18 -55.13 5.26
C LYS A 34 13.55 -54.76 5.81
N ASP A 35 13.66 -53.60 6.47
CA ASP A 35 14.88 -53.15 7.14
C ASP A 35 14.63 -53.00 8.65
N LYS A 36 15.53 -53.55 9.46
CA LYS A 36 15.45 -53.53 10.95
C LYS A 36 14.06 -53.87 11.52
N GLY A 37 13.33 -54.78 10.88
CA GLY A 37 12.01 -55.22 11.31
C GLY A 37 10.82 -54.37 10.82
N ALA A 38 11.07 -53.23 10.18
CA ALA A 38 10.05 -52.37 9.56
C ALA A 38 10.05 -52.52 8.03
N TYR A 39 8.90 -52.29 7.41
CA TYR A 39 8.77 -52.26 5.96
C TYR A 39 8.90 -50.82 5.46
N GLU A 40 9.87 -50.56 4.59
CA GLU A 40 10.13 -49.22 4.04
C GLU A 40 10.47 -49.26 2.55
N TRP A 41 10.16 -48.16 1.84
CA TRP A 41 10.52 -47.99 0.44
C TRP A 41 11.98 -47.52 0.33
N LYS A 42 12.78 -48.22 -0.49
CA LYS A 42 14.16 -47.82 -0.85
C LYS A 42 14.31 -47.65 -2.35
N SER A 43 15.17 -46.72 -2.75
CA SER A 43 15.52 -46.53 -4.16
C SER A 43 16.38 -47.68 -4.67
N THR A 44 16.13 -48.15 -5.89
CA THR A 44 16.93 -49.23 -6.52
C THR A 44 18.26 -48.74 -7.06
N ASP A 45 18.39 -47.43 -7.34
CA ASP A 45 19.62 -46.78 -7.83
C ASP A 45 20.68 -46.54 -6.71
N GLY A 46 20.43 -47.01 -5.49
CA GLY A 46 21.32 -46.83 -4.34
C GLY A 46 21.34 -45.39 -3.77
N SER A 47 20.57 -44.46 -4.33
CA SER A 47 20.47 -43.10 -3.79
C SER A 47 19.75 -43.09 -2.44
N GLN A 48 20.36 -42.44 -1.44
CA GLN A 48 19.69 -42.23 -0.15
C GLN A 48 18.59 -41.16 -0.30
N ASN A 49 17.48 -41.36 0.41
CA ASN A 49 16.42 -40.36 0.51
C ASN A 49 16.96 -39.10 1.22
N THR A 50 17.35 -38.08 0.45
CA THR A 50 17.78 -36.79 0.99
C THR A 50 16.62 -36.05 1.65
N VAL A 51 16.91 -35.24 2.67
CA VAL A 51 15.89 -34.42 3.34
C VAL A 51 15.20 -33.50 2.32
N GLY A 52 13.87 -33.46 2.37
CA GLY A 52 13.00 -32.73 1.45
C GLY A 52 12.42 -33.59 0.30
N GLU A 53 12.72 -34.89 0.26
CA GLU A 53 12.04 -35.87 -0.60
C GLU A 53 10.75 -36.40 0.05
N TYR A 54 9.88 -37.05 -0.73
CA TYR A 54 8.59 -37.56 -0.22
C TYR A 54 8.73 -38.47 1.00
N PHE A 55 9.71 -39.38 0.99
CA PHE A 55 9.96 -40.33 2.08
C PHE A 55 10.83 -39.79 3.22
N ASN A 56 11.51 -38.66 3.01
CA ASN A 56 12.28 -37.98 4.03
C ASN A 56 11.94 -36.48 4.02
N PRO A 57 10.68 -36.12 4.27
CA PRO A 57 10.23 -34.75 4.14
C PRO A 57 10.86 -33.88 5.23
N GLY A 58 11.08 -32.60 4.91
CA GLY A 58 11.44 -31.63 5.94
C GLY A 58 10.27 -31.37 6.89
N TYR A 59 10.55 -30.85 8.08
CA TYR A 59 9.47 -30.26 8.88
C TYR A 59 8.91 -29.01 8.19
N ASP A 60 9.79 -28.10 7.78
CA ASP A 60 9.53 -26.91 6.97
C ASP A 60 10.74 -26.61 6.06
N CYS A 61 10.70 -25.56 5.23
CA CYS A 61 11.83 -25.22 4.36
C CYS A 61 13.10 -24.86 5.15
N SER A 62 12.96 -24.27 6.35
CA SER A 62 14.09 -23.94 7.22
C SER A 62 14.77 -25.19 7.78
N ASP A 63 14.01 -26.21 8.17
CA ASP A 63 14.51 -27.51 8.61
C ASP A 63 15.29 -28.23 7.49
N ILE A 64 14.80 -28.13 6.25
CA ILE A 64 15.55 -28.64 5.08
C ILE A 64 16.88 -27.91 4.96
N LEU A 65 16.88 -26.58 4.98
CA LEU A 65 18.11 -25.78 4.90
C LEU A 65 19.09 -26.10 6.04
N ASN A 66 18.58 -26.39 7.23
CA ASN A 66 19.37 -26.78 8.42
C ASN A 66 19.93 -28.20 8.36
N LYS A 67 19.41 -29.07 7.49
CA LYS A 67 19.88 -30.44 7.32
C LYS A 67 20.66 -30.63 6.02
N ARG A 68 20.45 -29.73 5.05
CA ARG A 68 20.99 -29.81 3.70
C ARG A 68 21.56 -28.46 3.25
N GLN A 69 22.88 -28.37 3.25
CA GLN A 69 23.61 -27.13 2.93
C GLN A 69 23.57 -26.75 1.44
N ASP A 70 23.39 -27.72 0.54
CA ASP A 70 23.30 -27.51 -0.91
C ASP A 70 21.85 -27.30 -1.40
N ALA A 71 20.89 -27.14 -0.48
CA ALA A 71 19.50 -26.91 -0.84
C ALA A 71 19.37 -25.59 -1.64
N LYS A 72 18.69 -25.67 -2.79
CA LYS A 72 18.45 -24.55 -3.71
C LYS A 72 16.96 -24.24 -3.75
N ASP A 73 16.59 -23.10 -4.31
CA ASP A 73 15.18 -22.78 -4.55
C ASP A 73 14.52 -23.86 -5.41
N GLY A 74 13.30 -24.26 -5.06
CA GLY A 74 12.57 -25.29 -5.80
C GLY A 74 11.55 -26.05 -4.97
N PHE A 75 11.02 -27.13 -5.54
CA PHE A 75 10.03 -27.96 -4.87
C PHE A 75 10.63 -28.93 -3.86
N TYR A 76 9.98 -28.97 -2.69
CA TYR A 76 10.30 -29.89 -1.60
C TYR A 76 9.04 -30.46 -0.97
N TRP A 77 9.20 -31.61 -0.33
CA TRP A 77 8.17 -32.21 0.52
C TRP A 77 8.38 -31.80 1.97
N ILE A 78 7.35 -31.22 2.57
CA ILE A 78 7.32 -30.74 3.96
C ILE A 78 6.12 -31.30 4.72
N THR A 79 6.21 -31.34 6.05
CA THR A 79 5.14 -31.87 6.90
C THR A 79 4.38 -30.77 7.64
N LEU A 80 5.04 -29.81 8.31
CA LEU A 80 4.39 -28.74 9.07
C LEU A 80 3.27 -29.23 10.02
N LYS A 81 3.48 -30.36 10.70
CA LYS A 81 2.49 -31.08 11.54
C LYS A 81 1.31 -31.71 10.80
N LEU A 82 1.30 -31.70 9.47
CA LEU A 82 0.30 -32.42 8.68
C LEU A 82 0.55 -33.93 8.76
N SER A 83 -0.54 -34.71 8.72
CA SER A 83 -0.50 -36.18 8.77
C SER A 83 0.14 -36.81 7.52
N LYS A 84 0.20 -36.07 6.41
CA LYS A 84 0.83 -36.49 5.17
C LYS A 84 1.75 -35.39 4.64
N PRO A 85 2.90 -35.73 4.04
CA PRO A 85 3.77 -34.75 3.39
C PRO A 85 3.05 -33.99 2.29
N LYS A 86 3.39 -32.71 2.13
CA LYS A 86 2.87 -31.82 1.09
C LYS A 86 4.02 -31.19 0.31
N ARG A 87 3.83 -31.09 -1.01
CA ARG A 87 4.79 -30.45 -1.90
C ARG A 87 4.63 -28.93 -1.79
N ALA A 88 5.75 -28.22 -1.66
CA ALA A 88 5.80 -26.77 -1.52
C ALA A 88 7.03 -26.23 -2.26
N TRP A 89 6.89 -25.05 -2.89
CA TRP A 89 8.06 -24.34 -3.40
C TRP A 89 8.75 -23.62 -2.25
N CYS A 90 10.01 -23.97 -2.00
CA CYS A 90 10.85 -23.31 -1.01
C CYS A 90 11.78 -22.30 -1.68
N ASP A 91 11.85 -21.09 -1.13
CA ASP A 91 12.95 -20.15 -1.35
C ASP A 91 13.99 -20.37 -0.25
N MET A 92 15.15 -20.87 -0.67
CA MET A 92 16.30 -21.23 0.16
C MET A 92 17.36 -20.12 0.22
N THR A 93 17.13 -19.01 -0.48
CA THR A 93 18.16 -18.01 -0.76
C THR A 93 17.85 -16.65 -0.12
N THR A 94 16.66 -16.10 -0.37
CA THR A 94 16.31 -14.72 0.03
C THR A 94 16.19 -14.58 1.54
N ASP A 95 16.79 -13.54 2.11
CA ASP A 95 16.79 -13.28 3.57
C ASP A 95 17.24 -14.50 4.39
N GLY A 96 18.22 -15.24 3.86
CA GLY A 96 18.76 -16.46 4.47
C GLY A 96 17.92 -17.71 4.25
N GLY A 97 16.85 -17.64 3.45
CA GLY A 97 16.04 -18.78 3.03
C GLY A 97 15.00 -19.24 4.04
N GLY A 98 14.41 -20.40 3.74
CA GLY A 98 13.40 -21.07 4.56
C GLY A 98 11.96 -20.59 4.32
N PHE A 99 11.70 -19.88 3.23
CA PHE A 99 10.35 -19.41 2.89
C PHE A 99 9.59 -20.43 2.04
N ILE A 100 8.29 -20.53 2.27
CA ILE A 100 7.33 -21.33 1.52
C ILE A 100 6.48 -20.40 0.66
N LEU A 101 6.35 -20.68 -0.64
CA LEU A 101 5.39 -19.99 -1.50
C LEU A 101 3.96 -20.46 -1.19
N ILE A 102 3.08 -19.54 -0.82
CA ILE A 102 1.70 -19.86 -0.42
C ILE A 102 0.63 -19.17 -1.26
N GLY A 103 1.03 -18.23 -2.10
CA GLY A 103 0.09 -17.55 -2.97
C GLY A 103 0.80 -16.85 -4.12
N ARG A 104 0.12 -16.78 -5.24
CA ARG A 104 0.57 -16.06 -6.43
C ARG A 104 -0.59 -15.37 -7.12
N LYS A 105 -0.33 -14.21 -7.71
CA LYS A 105 -1.22 -13.54 -8.66
C LYS A 105 -0.46 -12.87 -9.79
N ASN A 106 -1.12 -12.69 -10.92
CA ASN A 106 -0.58 -12.08 -12.15
C ASN A 106 -1.24 -10.73 -12.48
N ASN A 107 -2.04 -10.17 -11.57
CA ASN A 107 -2.64 -8.86 -11.70
C ASN A 107 -2.80 -8.17 -10.33
N SER A 108 -3.31 -6.94 -10.31
CA SER A 108 -3.55 -6.20 -9.07
C SER A 108 -4.77 -6.69 -8.26
N ILE A 109 -5.68 -7.46 -8.86
CA ILE A 109 -6.93 -7.92 -8.23
C ILE A 109 -6.64 -9.02 -7.21
N THR A 110 -6.98 -8.78 -5.95
CA THR A 110 -6.72 -9.70 -4.83
C THR A 110 -7.92 -10.56 -4.47
N TRP A 111 -9.13 -10.03 -4.62
CA TRP A 111 -10.34 -10.65 -4.08
C TRP A 111 -10.88 -11.87 -4.82
N SER A 112 -10.55 -12.02 -6.10
CA SER A 112 -10.99 -13.13 -6.95
C SER A 112 -9.96 -14.26 -7.03
N VAL A 113 -8.83 -14.16 -6.32
CA VAL A 113 -7.77 -15.17 -6.37
C VAL A 113 -8.28 -16.43 -5.66
N PRO A 114 -8.41 -17.57 -6.36
CA PRO A 114 -8.95 -18.78 -5.77
C PRO A 114 -8.00 -19.36 -4.73
N SER A 115 -8.53 -20.24 -3.87
CA SER A 115 -7.73 -21.05 -2.96
C SER A 115 -8.04 -22.53 -3.15
N ASN A 116 -7.01 -23.38 -3.14
CA ASN A 116 -7.13 -24.82 -3.31
C ASN A 116 -5.98 -25.55 -2.60
N ASP A 117 -5.87 -26.86 -2.78
CA ASP A 117 -4.85 -27.71 -2.15
C ASP A 117 -3.67 -28.04 -3.09
N ILE A 118 -3.63 -27.40 -4.25
CA ILE A 118 -2.57 -27.55 -5.26
C ILE A 118 -1.33 -26.76 -4.79
N PRO A 119 -0.11 -27.31 -4.91
CA PRO A 119 1.13 -26.56 -4.64
C PRO A 119 1.22 -25.29 -5.48
N VAL A 120 1.67 -24.19 -4.86
CA VAL A 120 1.84 -22.93 -5.60
C VAL A 120 3.15 -22.95 -6.37
N GLU A 121 3.05 -22.67 -7.66
CA GLU A 121 4.17 -22.54 -8.58
C GLU A 121 4.55 -21.06 -8.77
N PRO A 122 5.85 -20.72 -8.84
CA PRO A 122 6.29 -19.35 -9.14
C PRO A 122 5.76 -18.78 -10.46
N TYR A 123 5.55 -19.63 -11.46
CA TYR A 123 5.16 -19.23 -12.82
C TYR A 123 3.91 -19.98 -13.31
N GLY A 124 3.13 -20.55 -12.38
CA GLY A 124 1.93 -21.33 -12.69
C GLY A 124 0.66 -20.47 -12.76
N ASP A 125 -0.48 -21.02 -12.34
CA ASP A 125 -1.74 -20.26 -12.26
C ASP A 125 -1.87 -19.45 -10.95
N PRO A 126 -2.60 -18.32 -10.95
CA PRO A 126 -2.93 -17.58 -9.73
C PRO A 126 -3.82 -18.36 -8.77
N HIS A 127 -3.34 -18.57 -7.55
CA HIS A 127 -4.11 -19.17 -6.45
C HIS A 127 -3.39 -18.98 -5.11
N TRP A 128 -4.13 -19.24 -4.02
CA TRP A 128 -3.63 -19.45 -2.67
C TRP A 128 -3.62 -20.94 -2.33
N SER A 129 -2.68 -21.33 -1.47
CA SER A 129 -2.66 -22.66 -0.86
C SER A 129 -3.45 -22.68 0.44
N SER A 130 -4.57 -23.40 0.44
CA SER A 130 -5.34 -23.74 1.65
C SER A 130 -4.68 -24.85 2.49
N THR A 131 -3.72 -25.57 1.91
CA THR A 131 -3.02 -26.70 2.56
C THR A 131 -2.28 -26.28 3.82
N PHE A 132 -1.80 -25.03 3.88
CA PHE A 132 -0.95 -24.53 4.96
C PHE A 132 -1.70 -23.68 5.98
N GLY A 133 -3.03 -23.71 6.02
CA GLY A 133 -3.82 -22.88 6.94
C GLY A 133 -3.46 -23.04 8.42
N ASP A 134 -3.13 -24.26 8.86
CA ASP A 134 -2.71 -24.53 10.24
C ASP A 134 -1.21 -24.37 10.49
N ALA A 135 -0.42 -24.13 9.44
CA ALA A 135 1.02 -23.97 9.56
C ALA A 135 1.34 -22.73 10.42
N PRO A 136 2.27 -22.84 11.38
CA PRO A 136 2.74 -21.68 12.12
C PRO A 136 3.51 -20.76 11.19
N ILE A 137 3.22 -19.46 11.25
CA ILE A 137 3.92 -18.42 10.50
C ILE A 137 4.60 -17.46 11.47
N LEU A 138 5.84 -17.13 11.16
CA LEU A 138 6.67 -16.14 11.86
C LEU A 138 6.94 -14.93 10.96
N ASP A 139 7.14 -15.16 9.66
CA ASP A 139 7.23 -14.11 8.65
C ASP A 139 6.14 -14.27 7.59
N PHE A 140 5.59 -13.15 7.13
CA PHE A 140 4.78 -13.06 5.92
C PHE A 140 5.44 -12.09 4.95
N ARG A 141 5.70 -12.50 3.72
CA ARG A 141 6.50 -11.75 2.74
C ARG A 141 5.71 -11.55 1.45
N VAL A 142 5.81 -10.35 0.91
CA VAL A 142 5.15 -9.93 -0.33
C VAL A 142 6.21 -9.44 -1.30
N GLN A 143 6.20 -9.99 -2.51
CA GLN A 143 7.12 -9.65 -3.58
C GLN A 143 6.33 -9.24 -4.81
N MET A 144 6.66 -8.10 -5.40
CA MET A 144 5.98 -7.52 -6.57
C MET A 144 6.95 -7.34 -7.72
N ALA A 145 6.55 -7.71 -8.93
CA ALA A 145 7.34 -7.52 -10.14
C ALA A 145 6.48 -7.01 -11.31
N THR A 146 7.11 -6.29 -12.24
CA THR A 146 6.44 -5.77 -13.44
C THR A 146 6.42 -6.77 -14.59
N LYS A 147 7.25 -7.81 -14.53
CA LYS A 147 7.22 -8.97 -15.42
C LYS A 147 7.14 -10.25 -14.60
N GLU A 148 6.83 -11.35 -15.27
CA GLU A 148 6.78 -12.68 -14.66
C GLU A 148 8.20 -13.24 -14.46
N ASP A 149 9.02 -12.50 -13.70
CA ASP A 149 10.41 -12.84 -13.41
C ASP A 149 10.80 -12.20 -12.07
N PHE A 150 11.35 -12.99 -11.16
CA PHE A 150 11.88 -12.50 -9.88
C PHE A 150 12.94 -11.40 -10.05
N LYS A 151 13.71 -11.38 -11.16
CA LYS A 151 14.68 -10.30 -11.43
C LYS A 151 14.02 -8.95 -11.69
N SER A 152 12.76 -8.93 -12.10
CA SER A 152 11.99 -7.70 -12.35
C SER A 152 11.24 -7.19 -11.12
N THR A 153 11.68 -7.60 -9.93
CA THR A 153 11.09 -7.18 -8.65
C THR A 153 11.22 -5.67 -8.46
N VAL A 154 10.11 -5.01 -8.15
CA VAL A 154 9.99 -3.56 -7.96
C VAL A 154 9.64 -3.15 -6.52
N ALA A 155 8.98 -4.04 -5.77
CA ALA A 155 8.81 -3.90 -4.32
C ALA A 155 8.90 -5.29 -3.66
N HIS A 156 9.62 -5.41 -2.54
CA HIS A 156 9.78 -6.68 -1.83
C HIS A 156 9.92 -6.43 -0.34
N TRP A 157 8.97 -6.89 0.47
CA TRP A 157 9.04 -6.69 1.91
C TRP A 157 8.55 -7.91 2.68
N SER A 158 8.97 -8.00 3.94
CA SER A 158 8.51 -9.02 4.89
C SER A 158 8.08 -8.39 6.20
N PHE A 159 6.97 -8.89 6.73
CA PHE A 159 6.50 -8.63 8.08
C PHE A 159 7.06 -9.71 9.00
N ARG A 160 7.88 -9.33 9.98
CA ARG A 160 8.21 -10.18 11.13
C ARG A 160 7.10 -10.04 12.16
N LEU A 161 6.50 -11.15 12.57
CA LEU A 161 5.53 -11.18 13.65
C LEU A 161 6.23 -11.30 15.02
N GLN A 162 5.67 -10.73 16.08
CA GLN A 162 6.24 -10.85 17.44
C GLN A 162 6.13 -12.28 17.98
N SER A 163 5.06 -12.99 17.60
CA SER A 163 4.83 -14.37 17.98
C SER A 163 4.27 -15.17 16.81
N THR A 164 4.56 -16.46 16.81
CA THR A 164 4.05 -17.37 15.77
C THR A 164 2.55 -17.56 15.89
N ARG A 165 1.86 -17.64 14.75
CA ARG A 165 0.42 -17.95 14.70
C ARG A 165 0.07 -18.80 13.47
N PRO A 166 -1.07 -19.50 13.43
CA PRO A 166 -1.50 -20.20 12.23
C PRO A 166 -1.75 -19.26 11.05
N LEU A 167 -1.40 -19.67 9.82
CA LEU A 167 -1.64 -18.89 8.60
C LEU A 167 -3.13 -18.51 8.41
N LYS A 168 -4.06 -19.38 8.80
CA LYS A 168 -5.51 -19.09 8.78
C LYS A 168 -5.94 -17.97 9.72
N LYS A 169 -5.02 -17.46 10.54
CA LYS A 169 -5.17 -16.27 11.40
C LYS A 169 -4.21 -15.16 10.98
N LEU A 170 -3.85 -15.10 9.69
CA LEU A 170 -2.98 -14.05 9.16
C LEU A 170 -3.56 -12.67 9.41
N LEU A 171 -4.85 -12.50 9.13
CA LEU A 171 -5.57 -11.26 9.38
C LEU A 171 -6.25 -11.29 10.75
N MET A 172 -6.20 -10.19 11.49
CA MET A 172 -6.72 -10.07 12.86
C MET A 172 -7.27 -8.67 13.14
N THR A 173 -8.11 -8.58 14.18
CA THR A 173 -8.71 -7.34 14.72
C THR A 173 -8.21 -7.05 16.14
N THR A 174 -7.10 -7.65 16.53
CA THR A 174 -6.43 -7.52 17.83
C THR A 174 -4.92 -7.34 17.64
N ASP A 175 -4.19 -7.13 18.73
CA ASP A 175 -2.72 -7.13 18.77
C ASP A 175 -2.08 -6.16 17.77
N GLY A 176 -2.48 -4.89 17.82
CA GLY A 176 -1.98 -3.83 16.94
C GLY A 176 -2.95 -3.45 15.82
N CYS A 177 -3.84 -4.36 15.43
CA CYS A 177 -5.06 -4.05 14.68
C CYS A 177 -6.25 -3.87 15.65
N ASP A 178 -7.35 -3.28 15.19
CA ASP A 178 -8.54 -3.00 16.02
C ASP A 178 -9.86 -3.40 15.33
N GLN A 179 -10.98 -3.18 16.03
CA GLN A 179 -12.34 -3.50 15.55
C GLN A 179 -12.80 -2.70 14.33
N ARG A 180 -12.03 -1.71 13.85
CA ARG A 180 -12.30 -0.93 12.63
C ARG A 180 -11.27 -1.21 11.52
N SER A 181 -10.11 -1.79 11.87
CA SER A 181 -8.94 -1.93 11.01
C SER A 181 -8.41 -3.36 11.02
N ALA A 182 -9.11 -4.28 10.38
CA ALA A 182 -8.67 -5.66 10.28
C ALA A 182 -7.50 -5.81 9.29
N GLY A 183 -6.47 -6.56 9.67
CA GLY A 183 -5.24 -6.62 8.88
C GLY A 183 -4.17 -7.54 9.44
N ILE A 184 -2.96 -7.45 8.88
CA ILE A 184 -1.79 -8.11 9.45
C ILE A 184 -1.37 -7.30 10.68
N GLY A 185 -1.73 -7.78 11.86
CA GLY A 185 -1.31 -7.25 13.15
C GLY A 185 -0.16 -8.05 13.77
N ASN A 186 0.20 -7.67 15.00
CA ASN A 186 1.27 -8.22 15.82
C ASN A 186 2.64 -8.17 15.13
N ILE A 187 2.90 -7.06 14.44
CA ILE A 187 4.14 -6.84 13.69
C ILE A 187 5.23 -6.40 14.67
N ALA A 188 6.38 -7.09 14.63
CA ALA A 188 7.60 -6.70 15.32
C ALA A 188 8.37 -5.66 14.51
N TYR A 189 8.52 -5.91 13.21
CA TYR A 189 9.12 -4.99 12.25
C TYR A 189 8.78 -5.37 10.81
N VAL A 190 8.98 -4.43 9.89
CA VAL A 190 8.97 -4.67 8.45
C VAL A 190 10.38 -4.51 7.90
N LYS A 191 10.81 -5.49 7.11
CA LYS A 191 12.08 -5.47 6.39
C LYS A 191 11.83 -5.33 4.90
N ASP A 192 12.45 -4.33 4.26
CA ASP A 192 12.54 -4.22 2.81
C ASP A 192 13.68 -5.13 2.33
N LEU A 193 13.34 -6.09 1.49
CA LEU A 193 14.24 -7.13 1.01
C LEU A 193 14.98 -6.73 -0.27
N GLN A 194 14.63 -5.59 -0.89
CA GLN A 194 15.48 -5.02 -1.94
C GLN A 194 16.68 -4.25 -1.35
N THR A 195 16.50 -3.66 -0.17
CA THR A 195 17.57 -2.93 0.52
C THR A 195 18.17 -3.68 1.70
N GLU A 196 17.62 -4.85 2.04
CA GLU A 196 18.00 -5.68 3.19
C GLU A 196 17.91 -4.94 4.54
N ARG A 197 17.09 -3.90 4.64
CA ARG A 197 16.98 -3.03 5.83
C ARG A 197 15.65 -3.20 6.53
N ILE A 198 15.68 -3.12 7.86
CA ILE A 198 14.48 -2.90 8.65
C ILE A 198 14.03 -1.46 8.40
N VAL A 199 12.85 -1.30 7.81
CA VAL A 199 12.33 -0.01 7.35
C VAL A 199 11.32 0.60 8.32
N THR A 200 10.73 -0.21 9.20
CA THR A 200 9.91 0.27 10.32
C THR A 200 9.81 -0.78 11.43
N THR A 201 9.78 -0.32 12.67
CA THR A 201 9.44 -1.09 13.89
C THR A 201 8.15 -0.57 14.54
N THR A 202 7.55 0.49 13.97
CA THR A 202 6.42 1.22 14.54
C THR A 202 5.09 0.83 13.90
N LEU A 203 5.11 0.22 12.71
CA LEU A 203 3.90 -0.28 12.04
C LEU A 203 3.23 -1.36 12.90
N ARG A 204 1.98 -1.11 13.30
CA ARG A 204 1.18 -2.01 14.15
C ARG A 204 0.16 -2.81 13.35
N CYS A 205 -0.43 -2.22 12.31
CA CYS A 205 -1.42 -2.88 11.47
C CYS A 205 -1.22 -2.56 9.98
N SER A 206 -1.14 -3.61 9.16
CA SER A 206 -1.34 -3.50 7.71
C SER A 206 -2.79 -3.83 7.39
N LYS A 207 -3.64 -2.80 7.30
CA LYS A 207 -5.09 -2.91 7.14
C LYS A 207 -5.41 -3.52 5.77
N PHE A 208 -6.05 -4.67 5.80
CA PHE A 208 -6.44 -5.43 4.62
C PHE A 208 -7.84 -5.07 4.13
N GLY A 209 -8.75 -4.81 5.05
CA GLY A 209 -10.19 -4.69 4.82
C GLY A 209 -10.88 -3.92 5.94
N PHE A 210 -12.16 -3.61 5.75
CA PHE A 210 -13.00 -3.18 6.87
C PHE A 210 -13.16 -4.33 7.85
N ALA A 211 -13.17 -4.00 9.13
CA ALA A 211 -13.42 -4.99 10.16
C ALA A 211 -14.91 -5.33 10.18
N HIS A 212 -15.25 -6.48 9.64
CA HIS A 212 -16.55 -7.10 9.80
C HIS A 212 -16.56 -8.03 11.02
N HIS A 213 -17.75 -8.29 11.58
CA HIS A 213 -17.92 -9.24 12.67
C HIS A 213 -17.38 -10.63 12.26
N SER A 214 -16.81 -11.40 13.19
CA SER A 214 -16.11 -12.66 12.90
C SER A 214 -16.99 -13.74 12.26
N SER A 215 -18.30 -13.69 12.46
CA SER A 215 -19.28 -14.56 11.80
C SER A 215 -19.66 -14.13 10.37
N SER A 216 -19.18 -12.97 9.92
CA SER A 216 -19.50 -12.45 8.59
C SER A 216 -18.80 -13.28 7.51
N PRO A 217 -19.52 -13.71 6.47
CA PRO A 217 -18.94 -14.60 5.45
C PRO A 217 -18.15 -13.86 4.35
N PHE A 218 -17.63 -12.65 4.63
CA PHE A 218 -16.93 -11.78 3.66
C PHE A 218 -15.80 -10.97 4.27
N GLY A 219 -14.86 -10.53 3.42
CA GLY A 219 -13.70 -9.74 3.81
C GLY A 219 -12.60 -10.51 4.51
N TRP A 220 -12.00 -9.92 5.54
CA TRP A 220 -10.88 -10.52 6.23
C TRP A 220 -11.19 -11.90 6.88
N PRO A 221 -12.37 -12.17 7.49
CA PRO A 221 -12.71 -13.49 8.00
C PRO A 221 -12.80 -14.52 6.87
N LYS A 222 -13.33 -14.11 5.71
CA LYS A 222 -13.41 -14.97 4.53
C LYS A 222 -12.04 -15.24 3.93
N MET A 223 -11.14 -14.27 3.87
CA MET A 223 -9.76 -14.47 3.45
C MET A 223 -9.05 -15.49 4.35
N ASN A 224 -9.15 -15.33 5.67
CA ASN A 224 -8.65 -16.32 6.63
C ASN A 224 -9.26 -17.72 6.43
N SER A 225 -10.57 -17.79 6.16
CA SER A 225 -11.23 -19.05 5.80
C SER A 225 -10.68 -19.65 4.51
N CYS A 226 -10.36 -18.83 3.50
CA CYS A 226 -9.78 -19.29 2.24
C CYS A 226 -8.32 -19.74 2.39
N LEU A 227 -7.60 -19.24 3.39
CA LEU A 227 -6.28 -19.79 3.76
C LEU A 227 -6.41 -21.14 4.49
N ALA A 228 -7.57 -21.49 5.04
CA ALA A 228 -7.80 -22.76 5.72
C ALA A 228 -8.51 -23.82 4.85
N LYS A 229 -9.27 -23.38 3.83
CA LYS A 229 -10.15 -24.23 3.02
C LYS A 229 -10.21 -23.70 1.60
N SER A 230 -10.55 -24.58 0.65
CA SER A 230 -10.70 -24.18 -0.75
C SER A 230 -11.80 -23.12 -0.94
N CYS A 231 -11.49 -22.12 -1.76
CA CYS A 231 -12.38 -21.05 -2.18
C CYS A 231 -12.23 -20.87 -3.71
N PRO A 232 -13.05 -21.53 -4.54
CA PRO A 232 -12.90 -21.49 -6.00
C PRO A 232 -13.04 -20.10 -6.64
N TRP A 233 -13.67 -19.16 -5.94
CA TRP A 233 -13.97 -17.81 -6.46
C TRP A 233 -13.25 -16.69 -5.70
N GLY A 234 -12.31 -17.05 -4.81
CA GLY A 234 -11.66 -16.10 -3.91
C GLY A 234 -12.51 -15.68 -2.72
N PHE A 235 -12.08 -14.64 -2.01
CA PHE A 235 -12.61 -14.28 -0.71
C PHE A 235 -13.74 -13.24 -0.73
N ALA A 236 -13.99 -12.55 -1.86
CA ALA A 236 -15.06 -11.54 -1.94
C ALA A 236 -16.36 -12.03 -2.57
N TYR A 237 -16.46 -13.32 -2.91
CA TYR A 237 -17.63 -13.87 -3.60
C TYR A 237 -18.39 -14.84 -2.70
N LEU A 238 -19.72 -14.67 -2.66
CA LEU A 238 -20.65 -15.71 -2.20
C LEU A 238 -21.32 -16.39 -3.38
N VAL A 239 -21.49 -17.70 -3.25
CA VAL A 239 -22.20 -18.52 -4.21
C VAL A 239 -23.58 -18.83 -3.64
N ALA A 240 -24.62 -18.38 -4.34
CA ALA A 240 -26.01 -18.71 -4.05
C ALA A 240 -26.60 -19.43 -5.27
N GLY A 241 -26.69 -20.76 -5.20
CA GLY A 241 -27.07 -21.58 -6.35
C GLY A 241 -26.07 -21.47 -7.50
N LYS A 242 -26.53 -21.00 -8.67
CA LYS A 242 -25.70 -20.77 -9.87
C LYS A 242 -25.09 -19.36 -9.96
N TYR A 243 -25.52 -18.44 -9.09
CA TYR A 243 -25.11 -17.03 -9.16
C TYR A 243 -23.97 -16.73 -8.18
N LYS A 244 -23.08 -15.83 -8.61
CA LYS A 244 -21.97 -15.33 -7.80
C LYS A 244 -22.21 -13.88 -7.47
N HIS A 245 -22.27 -13.57 -6.18
CA HIS A 245 -22.44 -12.22 -5.68
C HIS A 245 -21.10 -11.70 -5.18
N HIS A 246 -20.62 -10.62 -5.78
CA HIS A 246 -19.46 -9.87 -5.29
C HIS A 246 -19.91 -9.00 -4.12
N ILE A 247 -19.35 -9.24 -2.94
CA ILE A 247 -19.84 -8.64 -1.69
C ILE A 247 -18.75 -7.91 -0.89
N ASP A 248 -17.49 -8.02 -1.30
CA ASP A 248 -16.40 -7.24 -0.74
C ASP A 248 -15.59 -6.61 -1.87
N HIS A 249 -15.21 -5.36 -1.72
CA HIS A 249 -14.51 -4.57 -2.73
C HIS A 249 -13.14 -4.09 -2.22
N TYR A 250 -12.61 -4.81 -1.23
CA TYR A 250 -11.40 -4.49 -0.51
C TYR A 250 -10.45 -5.70 -0.44
N GLY A 251 -9.19 -5.43 -0.11
CA GLY A 251 -8.18 -6.45 0.09
C GLY A 251 -6.83 -6.01 -0.42
N ALA A 252 -5.96 -5.53 0.46
CA ALA A 252 -4.64 -5.10 0.07
C ALA A 252 -3.57 -5.46 1.10
N PHE A 253 -2.35 -5.62 0.61
CA PHE A 253 -1.15 -5.79 1.43
C PHE A 253 -0.26 -4.57 1.25
N SER A 254 0.12 -3.95 2.35
CA SER A 254 0.90 -2.71 2.33
C SER A 254 1.75 -2.56 3.56
N TYR A 255 2.75 -1.69 3.50
CA TYR A 255 3.42 -1.21 4.71
C TYR A 255 3.69 0.30 4.58
N SER A 256 3.84 0.95 5.72
CA SER A 256 4.27 2.35 5.80
C SER A 256 5.50 2.45 6.69
N THR A 257 6.48 3.22 6.25
CA THR A 257 7.65 3.60 7.05
C THR A 257 7.39 4.76 7.99
N THR A 258 6.31 5.53 7.76
CA THR A 258 5.99 6.75 8.51
C THR A 258 4.77 6.60 9.42
N GLY A 259 3.81 5.76 9.03
CA GLY A 259 2.58 5.51 9.78
C GLY A 259 2.65 4.26 10.66
N ASN A 260 1.92 4.27 11.77
CA ASN A 260 1.66 3.08 12.59
C ASN A 260 0.57 2.17 11.98
N ILE A 261 -0.20 2.65 11.00
CA ILE A 261 -1.17 1.91 10.21
C ILE A 261 -0.89 2.19 8.73
N SER A 262 -1.07 1.19 7.88
CA SER A 262 -1.04 1.33 6.41
C SER A 262 -2.20 0.55 5.79
N GLY A 263 -2.48 0.79 4.51
CA GLY A 263 -3.48 0.04 3.75
C GLY A 263 -4.64 0.93 3.36
N MET A 264 -5.84 0.36 3.31
CA MET A 264 -7.04 1.11 2.89
C MET A 264 -7.25 2.34 3.77
N GLU A 265 -7.66 3.44 3.14
CA GLU A 265 -7.83 4.74 3.79
C GLU A 265 -6.52 5.42 4.26
N TYR A 266 -5.37 4.74 4.22
CA TYR A 266 -4.08 5.25 4.68
C TYR A 266 -3.03 5.26 3.58
N SER A 267 -2.13 6.25 3.63
CA SER A 267 -1.00 6.25 2.71
C SER A 267 0.02 5.17 3.08
N ALA A 268 0.68 4.58 2.08
CA ALA A 268 1.64 3.49 2.25
C ALA A 268 2.92 3.73 1.44
N THR A 269 4.02 3.12 1.88
CA THR A 269 5.29 3.10 1.16
C THR A 269 5.23 2.16 -0.04
N ALA A 270 4.61 1.00 0.14
CA ALA A 270 4.23 0.08 -0.93
C ALA A 270 2.84 -0.50 -0.65
N PHE A 271 2.10 -0.78 -1.71
CA PHE A 271 0.73 -1.26 -1.68
C PHE A 271 0.48 -2.18 -2.86
N VAL A 272 -0.17 -3.32 -2.62
CA VAL A 272 -0.68 -4.18 -3.68
C VAL A 272 -2.01 -4.79 -3.30
N GLY A 273 -2.98 -4.62 -4.19
CA GLY A 273 -4.34 -5.08 -3.97
C GLY A 273 -5.31 -3.99 -4.34
N CYS A 274 -6.41 -3.93 -3.60
CA CYS A 274 -7.53 -3.10 -4.00
C CYS A 274 -8.14 -2.33 -2.84
N ASP A 275 -8.52 -1.10 -3.14
CA ASP A 275 -9.19 -0.17 -2.25
C ASP A 275 -10.45 0.32 -2.96
N ASN A 276 -11.63 -0.02 -2.42
CA ASN A 276 -12.95 0.34 -2.96
C ASN A 276 -13.08 0.14 -4.48
N GLN A 277 -12.90 -1.10 -4.96
CA GLN A 277 -12.91 -1.48 -6.39
C GLN A 277 -11.70 -1.04 -7.22
N VAL A 278 -10.83 -0.17 -6.69
CA VAL A 278 -9.65 0.31 -7.40
C VAL A 278 -8.45 -0.55 -7.05
N CYS A 279 -8.03 -1.41 -7.99
CA CYS A 279 -6.90 -2.32 -7.81
C CYS A 279 -5.62 -1.83 -8.47
N CYS A 280 -4.53 -1.79 -7.72
CA CYS A 280 -3.19 -1.48 -8.25
C CYS A 280 -2.08 -2.15 -7.45
N ALA A 281 -0.91 -2.11 -8.05
CA ALA A 281 0.37 -2.07 -7.36
C ALA A 281 0.86 -0.63 -7.34
N CYS A 282 1.33 -0.19 -6.19
CA CYS A 282 1.98 1.08 -6.02
C CYS A 282 3.22 0.93 -5.12
N TYR A 283 4.31 1.60 -5.46
CA TYR A 283 5.57 1.52 -4.74
C TYR A 283 6.42 2.79 -4.92
N GLY A 284 7.26 3.06 -3.94
CA GLY A 284 8.26 4.13 -3.99
C GLY A 284 9.56 3.74 -4.71
N PRO A 285 10.47 4.70 -4.90
CA PRO A 285 11.83 4.42 -5.36
C PRO A 285 12.59 3.53 -4.35
N LEU A 286 13.60 2.81 -4.83
CA LEU A 286 14.44 1.93 -4.02
C LEU A 286 15.02 2.68 -2.80
N GLY A 287 14.79 2.16 -1.60
CA GLY A 287 15.24 2.78 -0.34
C GLY A 287 14.46 4.03 0.09
N GLY A 288 13.37 4.36 -0.59
CA GLY A 288 12.46 5.44 -0.22
C GLY A 288 11.84 5.22 1.17
N LYS A 289 11.74 6.31 1.94
CA LYS A 289 11.25 6.30 3.34
C LYS A 289 9.94 7.05 3.55
N ASN A 290 9.32 7.54 2.47
CA ASN A 290 8.04 8.22 2.54
C ASN A 290 6.88 7.27 2.21
N ASN A 291 5.66 7.78 2.32
CA ASN A 291 4.52 7.14 1.67
C ASN A 291 4.43 7.61 0.22
N TYR A 292 4.18 6.67 -0.69
CA TYR A 292 4.15 6.86 -2.14
C TYR A 292 2.79 6.51 -2.75
N CYS A 293 1.96 5.84 -1.97
CA CYS A 293 0.69 5.26 -2.40
C CYS A 293 -0.42 5.80 -1.52
N ALA A 294 -1.27 6.64 -2.09
CA ALA A 294 -2.48 7.14 -1.43
C ALA A 294 -3.71 6.34 -1.88
N GLN A 295 -4.85 6.64 -1.26
CA GLN A 295 -6.16 6.03 -1.55
C GLN A 295 -6.49 6.03 -3.05
N ASN A 296 -7.28 5.04 -3.47
CA ASN A 296 -7.67 4.85 -4.88
C ASN A 296 -6.48 4.80 -5.84
N CYS A 297 -5.35 4.20 -5.41
CA CYS A 297 -4.18 4.00 -6.25
C CYS A 297 -3.54 5.30 -6.76
N LYS A 298 -3.60 6.37 -5.98
CA LYS A 298 -2.98 7.65 -6.34
C LYS A 298 -1.50 7.66 -5.95
N ALA A 299 -0.64 7.90 -6.95
CA ALA A 299 0.78 8.17 -6.72
C ALA A 299 0.97 9.50 -5.99
N ILE A 300 1.79 9.50 -4.94
CA ILE A 300 2.25 10.70 -4.22
C ILE A 300 3.75 10.62 -4.01
N ASN A 301 4.41 11.76 -3.75
CA ASN A 301 5.84 11.81 -3.42
C ASN A 301 6.76 11.08 -4.43
N GLY A 302 6.38 11.02 -5.71
CA GLY A 302 7.15 10.29 -6.74
C GLY A 302 6.91 8.78 -6.79
N GLY A 303 5.81 8.29 -6.21
CA GLY A 303 5.39 6.90 -6.31
C GLY A 303 5.07 6.45 -7.73
N THR A 304 5.29 5.17 -8.01
CA THR A 304 4.91 4.52 -9.28
C THR A 304 3.67 3.66 -9.06
N VAL A 305 2.71 3.72 -9.98
CA VAL A 305 1.47 2.93 -9.94
C VAL A 305 1.33 2.12 -11.23
N THR A 306 0.99 0.84 -11.10
CA THR A 306 0.69 -0.05 -12.23
C THR A 306 -0.49 -0.96 -11.90
N LYS A 307 -1.25 -1.34 -12.94
CA LYS A 307 -2.31 -2.36 -12.83
C LYS A 307 -1.80 -3.77 -13.11
N ASN A 308 -0.81 -3.88 -14.00
CA ASN A 308 -0.19 -5.15 -14.37
C ASN A 308 1.00 -5.39 -13.45
N VAL A 309 0.86 -6.38 -12.56
CA VAL A 309 1.85 -6.73 -11.56
C VAL A 309 1.75 -8.22 -11.27
N PHE A 310 2.90 -8.86 -11.16
CA PHE A 310 3.02 -10.21 -10.63
C PHE A 310 3.33 -10.12 -9.14
N THR A 311 2.64 -10.89 -8.32
CA THR A 311 2.84 -10.86 -6.87
C THR A 311 2.93 -12.26 -6.31
N TRP A 312 3.95 -12.48 -5.48
CA TRP A 312 4.16 -13.73 -4.75
C TRP A 312 4.08 -13.48 -3.25
N PHE A 313 3.41 -14.39 -2.58
CA PHE A 313 3.18 -14.36 -1.14
C PHE A 313 3.87 -15.55 -0.51
N TRP A 314 4.71 -15.26 0.48
CA TRP A 314 5.57 -16.25 1.09
C TRP A 314 5.41 -16.24 2.60
N VAL A 315 5.65 -17.38 3.23
CA VAL A 315 5.66 -17.50 4.69
C VAL A 315 6.88 -18.25 5.16
N ARG A 316 7.34 -17.94 6.36
CA ARG A 316 8.40 -18.69 7.03
C ARG A 316 7.96 -19.02 8.44
N SER A 317 8.01 -20.30 8.79
CA SER A 317 7.56 -20.84 10.09
C SER A 317 8.63 -20.71 11.17
N SER A 318 9.90 -20.79 10.79
CA SER A 318 11.04 -20.70 11.69
C SER A 318 12.23 -20.10 10.96
N LEU A 319 13.13 -19.43 11.68
CA LEU A 319 14.39 -18.97 11.09
C LEU A 319 15.31 -20.17 10.84
N PRO A 320 15.99 -20.26 9.68
CA PRO A 320 17.07 -21.21 9.51
C PRO A 320 18.13 -20.97 10.58
N LYS A 321 18.54 -22.04 11.25
CA LYS A 321 19.68 -22.04 12.15
C LYS A 321 20.90 -22.01 11.24
N ARG A 322 21.39 -20.81 10.91
CA ARG A 322 22.58 -20.63 10.07
C ARG A 322 23.63 -21.66 10.47
N LEU A 323 23.88 -22.62 9.60
CA LEU A 323 24.84 -23.72 9.79
C LEU A 323 26.25 -23.17 9.61
N TRP A 324 26.67 -22.28 10.49
CA TRP A 324 28.08 -22.31 10.84
C TRP A 324 28.27 -23.61 11.62
N LYS A 325 29.17 -24.48 11.17
CA LYS A 325 29.52 -25.64 11.98
C LYS A 325 30.19 -25.09 13.24
N LYS A 326 29.51 -25.23 14.38
CA LYS A 326 30.11 -24.96 15.68
C LYS A 326 31.22 -25.99 15.88
N CYS A 327 32.45 -25.54 15.74
CA CYS A 327 33.61 -26.36 15.98
C CYS A 327 34.68 -25.47 16.57
N MET A 328 35.06 -25.78 17.81
CA MET A 328 36.10 -25.06 18.52
C MET A 328 37.24 -26.03 18.81
N GLU A 329 38.41 -25.80 18.24
CA GLU A 329 39.59 -26.63 18.47
C GLU A 329 40.57 -25.99 19.46
N TYR A 330 41.22 -26.83 20.26
CA TYR A 330 42.24 -26.42 21.21
C TYR A 330 43.27 -27.53 21.41
N GLU A 331 44.46 -27.16 21.86
CA GLU A 331 45.57 -28.08 22.05
C GLU A 331 45.86 -28.26 23.54
N VAL A 332 46.12 -29.50 23.97
CA VAL A 332 46.45 -29.83 25.36
C VAL A 332 47.73 -30.65 25.39
N LYS A 333 48.62 -30.32 26.32
CA LYS A 333 49.83 -31.10 26.60
C LYS A 333 49.48 -32.31 27.45
N ARG A 334 49.76 -33.52 26.95
CA ARG A 334 49.62 -34.76 27.72
C ARG A 334 50.76 -34.91 28.74
N LYS A 335 50.58 -35.84 29.68
CA LYS A 335 51.58 -36.17 30.72
C LYS A 335 52.93 -36.62 30.15
N ASP A 336 52.94 -37.18 28.94
CA ASP A 336 54.14 -37.59 28.18
C ASP A 336 54.81 -36.43 27.42
N GLY A 337 54.32 -35.20 27.59
CA GLY A 337 54.84 -34.01 26.94
C GLY A 337 54.34 -33.78 25.51
N LYS A 338 53.58 -34.70 24.92
CA LYS A 338 53.05 -34.56 23.55
C LYS A 338 51.83 -33.63 23.51
N MET A 339 51.76 -32.79 22.48
CA MET A 339 50.63 -31.90 22.24
C MET A 339 49.55 -32.60 21.42
N ILE A 340 48.28 -32.53 21.86
CA ILE A 340 47.15 -33.16 21.17
C ILE A 340 45.99 -32.19 21.02
N TRP A 341 45.38 -32.24 19.84
CA TRP A 341 44.22 -31.45 19.46
C TRP A 341 42.94 -32.11 19.92
N TYR A 342 42.06 -31.30 20.51
CA TYR A 342 40.68 -31.61 20.79
C TYR A 342 39.77 -30.60 20.08
N LYS A 343 38.55 -31.04 19.78
CA LYS A 343 37.48 -30.21 19.23
C LYS A 343 36.19 -30.39 20.02
N LEU A 344 35.48 -29.29 20.24
CA LEU A 344 34.10 -29.28 20.71
C LEU A 344 33.20 -29.07 19.49
N VAL A 345 32.21 -29.95 19.30
CA VAL A 345 31.33 -29.94 18.12
C VAL A 345 29.90 -29.66 18.54
N GLY A 346 29.23 -28.72 17.86
CA GLY A 346 27.85 -28.37 18.16
C GLY A 346 27.71 -27.68 19.52
N HIS A 347 26.88 -28.25 20.39
CA HIS A 347 26.69 -27.83 21.79
C HIS A 347 27.30 -28.84 22.78
N SER A 348 28.08 -29.81 22.29
CA SER A 348 28.71 -30.81 23.16
C SER A 348 29.77 -30.13 24.03
N ILE A 349 29.66 -30.32 25.34
CA ILE A 349 30.72 -29.99 26.31
C ILE A 349 31.79 -31.07 26.38
N VAL A 350 31.58 -32.21 25.70
CA VAL A 350 32.53 -33.33 25.67
C VAL A 350 33.52 -33.09 24.51
N PRO A 351 34.83 -32.96 24.81
CA PRO A 351 35.83 -32.78 23.78
C PRO A 351 36.09 -34.10 23.02
N VAL A 352 36.22 -33.99 21.71
CA VAL A 352 36.54 -35.09 20.79
C VAL A 352 37.96 -34.88 20.29
N GLN A 353 38.81 -35.91 20.26
CA GLN A 353 40.17 -35.77 19.73
C GLN A 353 40.15 -35.43 18.23
N GLY A 354 40.97 -34.45 17.80
CA GLY A 354 41.13 -34.03 16.41
C GLY A 354 40.89 -32.54 16.17
N ARG A 355 40.98 -32.14 14.89
CA ARG A 355 40.86 -30.75 14.42
C ARG A 355 39.53 -30.45 13.75
N CYS A 356 39.18 -29.18 13.73
CA CYS A 356 38.09 -28.62 12.95
C CYS A 356 38.45 -28.52 11.46
N SER A 357 37.45 -28.52 10.59
CA SER A 357 37.67 -28.38 9.15
C SER A 357 38.12 -26.97 8.81
N LYS A 358 39.22 -26.83 8.05
CA LYS A 358 39.72 -25.54 7.54
C LYS A 358 39.05 -25.08 6.25
N GLN A 359 38.25 -25.93 5.62
CA GLN A 359 37.63 -25.69 4.32
C GLN A 359 36.22 -25.08 4.44
N THR A 360 35.70 -24.94 5.65
CA THR A 360 34.34 -24.45 5.92
C THR A 360 34.40 -23.31 6.91
N ALA A 361 33.55 -22.32 6.74
CA ALA A 361 33.45 -21.24 7.70
C ALA A 361 32.83 -21.75 9.03
N LEU A 362 33.50 -21.48 10.14
CA LEU A 362 33.16 -21.97 11.48
C LEU A 362 32.64 -20.83 12.35
N LEU A 363 31.73 -21.13 13.27
CA LEU A 363 31.30 -20.20 14.32
C LEU A 363 31.85 -20.69 15.65
N HIS A 364 32.63 -19.83 16.28
CA HIS A 364 33.09 -20.01 17.65
C HIS A 364 32.11 -19.29 18.57
N ASP A 365 31.33 -20.05 19.34
CA ASP A 365 30.44 -19.51 20.37
C ASP A 365 31.23 -19.39 21.68
N GLY A 366 31.31 -18.20 22.25
CA GLY A 366 31.83 -18.04 23.61
C GLY A 366 32.47 -16.68 23.88
N VAL A 367 32.01 -16.04 24.96
CA VAL A 367 32.78 -15.03 25.68
C VAL A 367 33.15 -15.67 27.01
N VAL A 368 34.44 -15.84 27.28
CA VAL A 368 34.93 -16.26 28.59
C VAL A 368 35.07 -15.03 29.46
N VAL A 369 34.32 -14.97 30.55
CA VAL A 369 34.40 -13.87 31.51
C VAL A 369 35.41 -14.26 32.58
N VAL A 370 36.55 -13.58 32.61
CA VAL A 370 37.62 -13.82 33.58
C VAL A 370 37.63 -12.72 34.65
N PRO A 371 37.76 -13.07 35.94
CA PRO A 371 37.76 -12.11 37.03
C PRO A 371 39.05 -11.29 37.09
N ASP A 372 40.20 -11.90 36.78
CA ASP A 372 41.54 -11.30 36.95
C ASP A 372 42.57 -11.83 35.95
N SER A 373 43.74 -11.19 35.94
CA SER A 373 44.89 -11.53 35.09
C SER A 373 45.44 -12.94 35.31
N THR A 374 45.34 -13.50 36.53
CA THR A 374 45.84 -14.84 36.86
C THR A 374 44.95 -15.91 36.26
N THR A 375 43.63 -15.67 36.25
CA THR A 375 42.64 -16.57 35.66
C THR A 375 42.67 -16.50 34.13
N ALA A 376 42.99 -15.32 33.56
CA ALA A 376 43.20 -15.16 32.12
C ALA A 376 44.30 -16.09 31.56
N GLN A 377 45.38 -16.34 32.32
CA GLN A 377 46.44 -17.26 31.89
C GLN A 377 46.00 -18.73 31.79
N LYS A 378 44.89 -19.09 32.46
CA LYS A 378 44.32 -20.45 32.44
C LYS A 378 43.36 -20.66 31.27
N VAL A 379 43.01 -19.60 30.52
CA VAL A 379 42.10 -19.69 29.39
C VAL A 379 42.77 -20.45 28.24
N PRO A 380 42.14 -21.51 27.71
CA PRO A 380 42.71 -22.30 26.63
C PRO A 380 43.05 -21.47 25.39
N ALA A 381 44.06 -21.89 24.64
CA ALA A 381 44.54 -21.21 23.44
C ALA A 381 43.67 -21.49 22.21
N ILE A 382 42.52 -20.82 22.16
CA ILE A 382 41.50 -20.99 21.13
C ILE A 382 41.43 -19.73 20.28
N ASP A 383 41.76 -19.83 18.99
CA ASP A 383 41.61 -18.71 18.06
C ASP A 383 40.13 -18.37 17.84
N GLY A 384 39.81 -17.07 17.74
CA GLY A 384 38.45 -16.55 17.63
C GLY A 384 37.68 -16.47 18.96
N LEU A 385 38.23 -16.98 20.06
CA LEU A 385 37.63 -16.86 21.39
C LEU A 385 37.65 -15.41 21.86
N LEU A 386 36.53 -14.96 22.43
CA LEU A 386 36.41 -13.68 23.10
C LEU A 386 36.66 -13.85 24.60
N GLU A 387 37.51 -13.00 25.18
CA GLU A 387 37.76 -12.93 26.62
C GLU A 387 37.35 -11.55 27.13
N TYR A 388 36.40 -11.50 28.06
CA TYR A 388 36.04 -10.28 28.77
C TYR A 388 36.73 -10.26 30.14
N ARG A 389 37.61 -9.29 30.33
CA ARG A 389 38.45 -9.11 31.52
C ARG A 389 37.76 -8.17 32.50
N LYS A 390 37.23 -8.70 33.61
CA LYS A 390 36.55 -7.86 34.63
C LYS A 390 37.47 -6.85 35.30
N ASP A 391 38.73 -7.24 35.53
CA ASP A 391 39.78 -6.37 36.12
C ASP A 391 40.07 -5.14 35.26
N LYS A 392 39.98 -5.26 33.93
CA LYS A 392 40.28 -4.19 32.97
C LYS A 392 39.05 -3.58 32.32
N GLN A 393 37.89 -4.22 32.46
CA GLN A 393 36.66 -3.92 31.72
C GLN A 393 36.85 -3.90 30.19
N GLU A 394 37.74 -4.75 29.68
CA GLU A 394 38.13 -4.79 28.27
C GLU A 394 37.76 -6.13 27.63
N LEU A 395 37.48 -6.08 26.32
CA LEU A 395 37.19 -7.24 25.49
C LEU A 395 38.40 -7.55 24.59
N TYR A 396 38.86 -8.79 24.64
CA TYR A 396 39.96 -9.28 23.85
C TYR A 396 39.46 -10.36 22.88
N VAL A 397 40.03 -10.39 21.68
CA VAL A 397 39.87 -11.48 20.72
C VAL A 397 41.20 -12.18 20.54
N ARG A 398 41.19 -13.51 20.58
CA ARG A 398 42.40 -14.29 20.33
C ARG A 398 42.59 -14.50 18.83
N SER A 399 43.77 -14.20 18.34
CA SER A 399 44.16 -14.43 16.94
C SER A 399 45.62 -14.87 16.91
N ASN A 400 45.96 -15.89 16.13
CA ASN A 400 47.32 -16.45 16.06
C ASN A 400 47.95 -16.72 17.43
N LYS A 401 47.17 -17.31 18.35
CA LYS A 401 47.55 -17.58 19.75
C LYS A 401 47.82 -16.36 20.63
N THR A 402 47.72 -15.13 20.12
CA THR A 402 47.88 -13.89 20.89
C THR A 402 46.54 -13.23 21.20
N TRP A 403 46.44 -12.57 22.35
CA TRP A 403 45.28 -11.77 22.72
C TRP A 403 45.41 -10.37 22.16
N ASN A 404 44.42 -9.92 21.40
CA ASN A 404 44.35 -8.59 20.83
C ASN A 404 43.14 -7.87 21.41
N ALA A 405 43.33 -6.66 21.94
CA ALA A 405 42.20 -5.85 22.40
C ALA A 405 41.30 -5.52 21.19
N VAL A 406 39.99 -5.76 21.33
CA VAL A 406 39.02 -5.52 20.24
C VAL A 406 38.86 -4.01 19.96
N ALA A 407 39.18 -3.17 20.94
CA ALA A 407 39.29 -1.73 20.80
C ALA A 407 40.30 -1.17 21.80
N GLN A 408 41.35 -0.48 21.31
CA GLN A 408 42.16 0.37 22.18
C GLN A 408 41.42 1.70 22.37
N LYS A 409 41.10 2.05 23.62
CA LYS A 409 40.35 3.27 23.99
C LYS A 409 40.96 4.56 23.43
N ASN A 410 42.25 4.54 23.05
CA ASN A 410 42.99 5.69 22.53
C ASN A 410 42.78 5.94 21.03
N GLU A 411 42.67 4.90 20.18
CA GLU A 411 42.46 5.08 18.73
C GLU A 411 41.04 5.60 18.43
N ILE A 412 40.03 5.09 19.14
CA ILE A 412 38.66 5.59 19.01
C ILE A 412 38.55 7.04 19.46
N ARG A 413 39.35 7.46 20.46
CA ARG A 413 39.33 8.83 20.97
C ARG A 413 39.97 9.80 19.97
N GLU A 414 41.09 9.45 19.35
CA GLU A 414 41.73 10.28 18.33
C GLU A 414 40.88 10.40 17.07
N ASP A 415 40.31 9.29 16.58
CA ASP A 415 39.40 9.33 15.42
C ASP A 415 38.10 10.08 15.73
N ALA A 416 37.57 9.96 16.96
CA ALA A 416 36.42 10.74 17.40
C ALA A 416 36.73 12.23 17.51
N LEU A 417 37.92 12.60 18.02
CA LEU A 417 38.37 14.00 18.10
C LEU A 417 38.63 14.60 16.71
N ALA A 418 39.25 13.84 15.80
CA ALA A 418 39.46 14.25 14.42
C ALA A 418 38.14 14.40 13.65
N THR A 419 37.16 13.53 13.92
CA THR A 419 35.82 13.59 13.32
C THR A 419 35.01 14.74 13.88
N ASP A 420 35.08 15.00 15.20
CA ASP A 420 34.41 16.15 15.84
C ASP A 420 34.96 17.49 15.33
N SER A 421 36.28 17.58 15.14
CA SER A 421 36.92 18.77 14.53
C SER A 421 36.45 19.01 13.09
N LYS A 422 36.38 17.96 12.26
CA LYS A 422 35.85 18.06 10.88
C LYS A 422 34.37 18.42 10.85
N LEU A 423 33.57 17.86 11.76
CA LEU A 423 32.14 18.19 11.91
C LEU A 423 31.95 19.66 12.28
N LYS A 424 32.77 20.20 13.20
CA LYS A 424 32.74 21.61 13.58
C LYS A 424 33.06 22.54 12.41
N ASP A 425 34.08 22.23 11.60
CA ASP A 425 34.45 23.01 10.42
C ASP A 425 33.34 22.96 9.33
N ILE A 426 32.77 21.78 9.06
CA ILE A 426 31.64 21.63 8.14
C ILE A 426 30.43 22.43 8.63
N ASN A 427 30.11 22.37 9.93
CA ASN A 427 28.97 23.08 10.49
C ASN A 427 29.17 24.60 10.46
N GLN A 428 30.40 25.07 10.66
CA GLN A 428 30.75 26.48 10.52
C GLN A 428 30.65 26.96 9.07
N LYS A 429 31.11 26.16 8.10
CA LYS A 429 30.95 26.44 6.65
C LYS A 429 29.48 26.47 6.24
N PHE A 430 28.68 25.51 6.70
CA PHE A 430 27.25 25.44 6.43
C PHE A 430 26.51 26.63 7.06
N SER A 431 26.85 27.02 8.29
CA SER A 431 26.30 28.21 8.96
C SER A 431 26.64 29.51 8.21
N LYS A 432 27.89 29.69 7.77
CA LYS A 432 28.31 30.83 6.94
C LYS A 432 27.54 30.88 5.61
N GLN A 433 27.38 29.73 4.95
CA GLN A 433 26.64 29.65 3.69
C GLN A 433 25.15 29.93 3.88
N ASN A 434 24.53 29.40 4.93
CA ASN A 434 23.13 29.67 5.28
C ASN A 434 22.91 31.15 5.62
N LYS A 435 23.84 31.80 6.35
CA LYS A 435 23.77 33.23 6.62
C LYS A 435 23.84 34.06 5.34
N LYS A 436 24.71 33.69 4.39
CA LYS A 436 24.81 34.34 3.07
C LYS A 436 23.55 34.14 2.23
N ASN A 437 22.99 32.93 2.24
CA ASN A 437 21.75 32.62 1.54
C ASN A 437 20.55 33.37 2.15
N LEU A 438 20.48 33.45 3.48
CA LEU A 438 19.44 34.18 4.21
C LEU A 438 19.52 35.68 3.90
N GLN A 439 20.73 36.25 3.86
CA GLN A 439 20.90 37.66 3.52
C GLN A 439 20.49 37.98 2.08
N LYS A 440 20.79 37.09 1.12
CA LYS A 440 20.27 37.21 -0.25
C LYS A 440 18.74 37.08 -0.32
N ALA A 441 18.15 36.16 0.45
CA ALA A 441 16.70 36.01 0.50
C ALA A 441 16.02 37.25 1.08
N LEU A 442 16.58 37.86 2.14
CA LEU A 442 16.09 39.11 2.72
C LEU A 442 16.21 40.29 1.74
N GLU A 443 17.27 40.36 0.93
CA GLU A 443 17.41 41.38 -0.11
C GLU A 443 16.36 41.23 -1.22
N VAL A 444 16.04 39.98 -1.61
CA VAL A 444 14.98 39.68 -2.58
C VAL A 444 13.61 40.04 -2.02
N ASP A 445 13.34 39.72 -0.75
CA ASP A 445 12.08 40.07 -0.08
C ASP A 445 11.85 41.58 -0.01
N SER A 446 12.89 42.35 0.34
CA SER A 446 12.86 43.81 0.32
C SER A 446 12.52 44.37 -1.07
N LYS A 447 13.13 43.82 -2.14
CA LYS A 447 12.82 44.21 -3.53
C LYS A 447 11.40 43.85 -3.93
N LEU A 448 10.88 42.70 -3.51
CA LEU A 448 9.49 42.29 -3.76
C LEU A 448 8.50 43.24 -3.07
N ASN A 449 8.77 43.63 -1.82
CA ASN A 449 7.92 44.58 -1.09
C ASN A 449 7.87 45.96 -1.75
N ASP A 450 8.99 46.46 -2.28
CA ASP A 450 9.01 47.72 -3.03
C ASP A 450 8.22 47.63 -4.36
N ILE A 451 8.32 46.49 -5.06
CA ILE A 451 7.52 46.21 -6.27
C ILE A 451 6.02 46.16 -5.93
N ASP A 452 5.65 45.48 -4.84
CA ASP A 452 4.25 45.36 -4.41
C ASP A 452 3.65 46.72 -4.03
N GLN A 453 4.42 47.56 -3.33
CA GLN A 453 4.00 48.95 -3.06
C GLN A 453 3.83 49.78 -4.32
N LYS A 454 4.72 49.63 -5.31
CA LYS A 454 4.60 50.32 -6.61
C LYS A 454 3.37 49.85 -7.39
N LEU A 455 3.11 48.54 -7.42
CA LEU A 455 1.92 47.95 -8.03
C LEU A 455 0.65 48.42 -7.33
N SER A 456 0.63 48.46 -5.99
CA SER A 456 -0.51 48.94 -5.21
C SER A 456 -0.83 50.41 -5.52
N LYS A 457 0.18 51.28 -5.59
CA LYS A 457 0.00 52.69 -6.01
C LYS A 457 -0.49 52.82 -7.45
N GLN A 458 0.01 51.98 -8.37
CA GLN A 458 -0.47 51.94 -9.75
C GLN A 458 -1.93 51.50 -9.82
N ASN A 459 -2.31 50.44 -9.11
CA ASN A 459 -3.69 49.96 -9.03
C ASN A 459 -4.63 51.03 -8.46
N GLN A 460 -4.25 51.70 -7.37
CA GLN A 460 -5.03 52.82 -6.83
C GLN A 460 -5.20 53.95 -7.85
N THR A 461 -4.15 54.26 -8.61
CA THR A 461 -4.22 55.30 -9.66
C THR A 461 -5.12 54.86 -10.82
N ILE A 462 -5.07 53.58 -11.20
CA ILE A 462 -5.95 53.00 -12.22
C ILE A 462 -7.40 53.03 -11.75
N ASP A 463 -7.68 52.64 -10.50
CA ASP A 463 -9.02 52.66 -9.91
C ASP A 463 -9.58 54.07 -9.86
N LEU A 464 -8.78 55.06 -9.46
CA LEU A 464 -9.18 56.47 -9.48
C LEU A 464 -9.48 56.96 -10.90
N LYS A 465 -8.66 56.56 -11.88
CA LYS A 465 -8.90 56.88 -13.29
C LYS A 465 -10.12 56.16 -13.87
N LEU A 466 -10.38 54.93 -13.43
CA LEU A 466 -11.58 54.17 -13.80
C LEU A 466 -12.83 54.83 -13.25
N VAL A 467 -12.84 55.23 -11.98
CA VAL A 467 -13.95 55.96 -11.37
C VAL A 467 -14.17 57.32 -12.06
N GLU A 468 -13.11 58.04 -12.38
CA GLU A 468 -13.19 59.31 -13.11
C GLU A 468 -13.71 59.09 -14.55
N PHE A 469 -13.24 58.04 -15.22
CA PHE A 469 -13.71 57.63 -16.54
C PHE A 469 -15.17 57.19 -16.52
N GLU A 470 -15.60 56.43 -15.51
CA GLU A 470 -16.99 56.04 -15.28
C GLU A 470 -17.86 57.28 -15.04
N LYS A 471 -17.44 58.21 -14.18
CA LYS A 471 -18.14 59.48 -13.96
C LYS A 471 -18.25 60.28 -15.25
N ASN A 472 -17.19 60.34 -16.05
CA ASN A 472 -17.19 61.04 -17.32
C ASN A 472 -18.06 60.34 -18.38
N ILE A 473 -18.08 59.01 -18.43
CA ILE A 473 -19.04 58.25 -19.24
C ILE A 473 -20.47 58.52 -18.77
N PHE A 474 -20.75 58.49 -17.46
CA PHE A 474 -22.08 58.76 -16.92
C PHE A 474 -22.54 60.19 -17.20
N LYS A 475 -21.62 61.17 -17.14
CA LYS A 475 -21.87 62.58 -17.46
C LYS A 475 -22.05 62.78 -18.96
N PHE A 476 -21.27 62.10 -19.80
CA PHE A 476 -21.35 62.13 -21.27
C PHE A 476 -22.62 61.45 -21.80
N MET A 477 -23.02 60.33 -21.18
CA MET A 477 -24.20 59.54 -21.57
C MET A 477 -25.52 60.08 -21.02
N ASN A 478 -25.49 61.16 -20.22
CA ASN A 478 -26.65 61.88 -19.66
C ASN A 478 -27.79 60.98 -19.11
N PHE A 479 -27.44 59.93 -18.36
CA PHE A 479 -28.41 59.00 -17.73
C PHE A 479 -29.03 59.53 -16.42
N GLN A 480 -29.01 60.84 -16.21
CA GLN A 480 -29.43 61.52 -14.97
C GLN A 480 -30.95 61.70 -14.84
N ASN A 481 -31.81 60.76 -15.28
CA ASN A 481 -33.25 60.92 -14.99
C ASN A 481 -34.17 59.68 -15.01
N ARG A 482 -33.69 58.46 -14.80
CA ARG A 482 -34.60 57.29 -14.60
C ARG A 482 -34.36 56.62 -13.25
N ARG A 483 -35.13 57.02 -12.22
CA ARG A 483 -35.08 56.42 -10.86
C ARG A 483 -35.24 54.90 -10.89
N GLU A 484 -35.94 54.36 -11.88
CA GLU A 484 -36.15 52.93 -12.04
C GLU A 484 -34.84 52.16 -12.29
N CYS A 485 -33.88 52.78 -12.98
CA CYS A 485 -32.56 52.16 -13.26
C CYS A 485 -31.63 52.15 -12.04
N SER A 486 -31.99 52.83 -10.95
CA SER A 486 -31.25 52.82 -9.67
C SER A 486 -32.00 52.13 -8.53
N SER A 487 -33.28 51.77 -8.73
CA SER A 487 -34.12 51.11 -7.72
C SER A 487 -34.92 49.95 -8.31
N TYR A 488 -34.39 48.73 -8.14
CA TYR A 488 -34.98 47.48 -8.61
C TYR A 488 -34.64 46.31 -7.67
N LYS A 489 -35.41 45.22 -7.77
CA LYS A 489 -35.19 43.97 -7.03
C LYS A 489 -34.38 42.98 -7.87
N TRP A 490 -33.50 42.21 -7.23
CA TRP A 490 -32.68 41.22 -7.91
C TRP A 490 -33.40 39.88 -8.10
N LEU A 491 -33.23 39.29 -9.28
CA LEU A 491 -33.49 37.87 -9.57
C LEU A 491 -32.14 37.21 -9.89
N ASN A 492 -31.52 36.58 -8.89
CA ASN A 492 -30.14 36.05 -8.99
C ASN A 492 -29.99 34.55 -8.68
N ASN A 493 -31.07 33.86 -8.32
CA ASN A 493 -31.04 32.44 -8.03
C ASN A 493 -30.71 31.61 -9.29
N LYS A 494 -29.75 30.68 -9.18
CA LYS A 494 -29.30 29.81 -10.28
C LYS A 494 -30.42 29.03 -10.97
N ASP A 495 -31.47 28.67 -10.23
CA ASP A 495 -32.61 27.91 -10.75
C ASP A 495 -33.57 28.73 -11.63
N ARG A 496 -33.32 30.02 -11.84
CA ARG A 496 -34.04 30.87 -12.80
C ARG A 496 -33.45 30.88 -14.20
N ASN A 497 -32.24 30.36 -14.40
CA ASN A 497 -31.60 30.32 -15.71
C ASN A 497 -32.18 29.18 -16.56
N ILE A 498 -32.49 29.44 -17.83
CA ILE A 498 -33.05 28.43 -18.74
C ILE A 498 -32.10 27.25 -19.04
N LYS A 499 -30.79 27.40 -18.77
CA LYS A 499 -29.76 26.34 -18.88
C LYS A 499 -29.59 25.54 -17.59
N TYR A 500 -30.22 25.95 -16.49
CA TYR A 500 -30.11 25.26 -15.21
C TYR A 500 -30.66 23.83 -15.29
N ARG A 501 -29.86 22.86 -14.84
CA ARG A 501 -30.22 21.43 -14.75
C ARG A 501 -30.24 21.00 -13.28
N SER A 502 -31.29 20.33 -12.85
CA SER A 502 -31.43 19.79 -11.49
C SER A 502 -32.13 18.44 -11.52
N GLY A 503 -31.63 17.47 -10.75
CA GLY A 503 -32.28 16.17 -10.55
C GLY A 503 -33.38 16.18 -9.48
N SER A 504 -33.92 17.35 -9.14
CA SER A 504 -34.98 17.50 -8.13
C SER A 504 -36.34 17.68 -8.78
N SER A 505 -37.33 16.89 -8.35
CA SER A 505 -38.72 16.90 -8.84
C SER A 505 -39.57 18.06 -8.30
N SER A 506 -39.08 18.87 -7.34
CA SER A 506 -39.85 19.99 -6.80
C SER A 506 -39.90 21.16 -7.79
N LEU A 507 -41.11 21.63 -8.09
CA LEU A 507 -41.37 22.75 -9.00
C LEU A 507 -41.41 24.07 -8.25
N LEU A 508 -41.08 25.15 -8.96
CA LEU A 508 -41.08 26.52 -8.47
C LEU A 508 -41.95 27.42 -9.35
N CYS A 509 -42.44 28.51 -8.76
CA CYS A 509 -43.36 29.44 -9.41
C CYS A 509 -43.20 30.86 -8.89
N ASP A 510 -43.73 31.82 -9.65
CA ASP A 510 -43.71 33.24 -9.31
C ASP A 510 -45.13 33.79 -8.99
N SER A 511 -46.11 32.97 -8.61
CA SER A 511 -47.48 33.45 -8.30
C SER A 511 -47.54 34.52 -7.20
N GLY A 512 -46.54 34.57 -6.31
CA GLY A 512 -46.38 35.58 -5.27
C GLY A 512 -45.48 36.76 -5.61
N ILE A 513 -44.98 36.89 -6.85
CA ILE A 513 -44.09 38.00 -7.21
C ILE A 513 -44.87 39.33 -7.17
N SER A 514 -44.42 40.25 -6.31
CA SER A 514 -45.03 41.59 -6.20
C SER A 514 -44.78 42.40 -7.46
N SER A 515 -45.74 43.21 -7.89
CA SER A 515 -45.53 44.15 -8.99
C SER A 515 -44.38 45.11 -8.66
N GLY A 516 -43.43 45.29 -9.59
CA GLY A 516 -42.26 46.15 -9.36
C GLY A 516 -41.15 45.92 -10.37
N TRP A 517 -40.10 46.74 -10.31
CA TRP A 517 -38.93 46.64 -11.18
C TRP A 517 -37.98 45.55 -10.71
N TYR A 518 -37.62 44.64 -11.61
CA TYR A 518 -36.69 43.54 -11.38
C TYR A 518 -35.56 43.53 -12.39
N ARG A 519 -34.39 43.05 -11.96
CA ARG A 519 -33.22 42.82 -12.81
C ARG A 519 -32.73 41.38 -12.67
N PHE A 520 -32.43 40.74 -13.80
CA PHE A 520 -31.71 39.47 -13.81
C PHE A 520 -30.19 39.72 -13.63
N GLY A 521 -29.54 38.91 -12.78
CA GLY A 521 -28.10 38.91 -12.65
C GLY A 521 -27.54 37.69 -11.93
N GLY A 522 -26.23 37.62 -11.74
CA GLY A 522 -25.57 36.46 -11.16
C GLY A 522 -25.88 35.18 -11.95
N SER A 523 -26.12 34.07 -11.26
CA SER A 523 -26.38 32.78 -11.90
C SER A 523 -27.76 32.65 -12.56
N ALA A 524 -28.64 33.64 -12.44
CA ALA A 524 -29.96 33.63 -13.08
C ALA A 524 -29.94 34.05 -14.57
N GLY A 525 -28.80 34.55 -15.06
CA GLY A 525 -28.66 35.16 -16.38
C GLY A 525 -28.73 36.69 -16.33
N THR A 526 -28.64 37.33 -17.50
CA THR A 526 -28.60 38.80 -17.62
C THR A 526 -29.88 39.41 -18.18
N GLN A 527 -30.73 38.61 -18.84
CA GLN A 527 -31.98 39.08 -19.47
C GLN A 527 -33.01 37.96 -19.66
N LEU A 528 -34.26 38.30 -19.96
CA LEU A 528 -35.26 37.32 -20.45
C LEU A 528 -34.84 36.78 -21.83
N SER A 529 -35.17 35.52 -22.14
CA SER A 529 -34.99 35.00 -23.50
C SER A 529 -35.91 35.72 -24.48
N THR A 530 -35.43 36.10 -25.67
CA THR A 530 -36.27 36.60 -26.77
C THR A 530 -36.76 35.48 -27.71
N THR A 531 -36.28 34.26 -27.48
CA THR A 531 -36.68 33.05 -28.21
C THR A 531 -37.57 32.18 -27.33
N CYS A 532 -38.53 31.51 -27.96
CA CYS A 532 -39.42 30.58 -27.28
C CYS A 532 -38.62 29.48 -26.57
N VAL A 533 -38.95 29.26 -25.30
CA VAL A 533 -38.34 28.22 -24.49
C VAL A 533 -39.36 27.09 -24.30
N PRO A 534 -39.33 26.03 -25.13
CA PRO A 534 -40.35 24.99 -25.06
C PRO A 534 -40.30 24.25 -23.72
N ARG A 535 -41.48 23.83 -23.25
CA ARG A 535 -41.61 22.95 -22.10
C ARG A 535 -41.01 21.58 -22.46
N LYS A 536 -40.26 20.98 -21.54
CA LYS A 536 -39.87 19.55 -21.64
C LYS A 536 -40.78 18.71 -20.76
N TYR A 537 -41.19 17.53 -21.26
CA TYR A 537 -42.02 16.59 -20.49
C TYR A 537 -41.26 15.85 -19.40
N ASP A 538 -39.92 15.78 -19.52
CA ASP A 538 -39.05 15.20 -18.51
C ASP A 538 -38.94 16.13 -17.29
N LEU A 539 -39.53 15.70 -16.16
CA LEU A 539 -39.54 16.42 -14.89
C LEU A 539 -38.13 16.67 -14.33
N ASN A 540 -37.13 15.88 -14.74
CA ASN A 540 -35.71 16.06 -14.36
C ASN A 540 -34.96 17.02 -15.31
N ASN A 541 -35.63 17.53 -16.34
CA ASN A 541 -35.05 18.42 -17.35
C ASN A 541 -35.93 19.65 -17.62
N LEU A 542 -36.76 20.03 -16.64
CA LEU A 542 -37.56 21.25 -16.69
C LEU A 542 -36.68 22.48 -16.54
N LYS A 543 -36.74 23.35 -17.56
CA LYS A 543 -36.03 24.63 -17.55
C LYS A 543 -36.61 25.54 -16.48
N CYS A 544 -35.75 26.25 -15.76
CA CYS A 544 -36.15 27.21 -14.72
C CYS A 544 -37.01 26.62 -13.58
N ARG A 545 -36.99 25.28 -13.44
CA ARG A 545 -37.78 24.48 -12.49
C ARG A 545 -39.28 24.80 -12.50
N THR A 546 -39.83 25.17 -13.65
CA THR A 546 -41.26 25.49 -13.78
C THR A 546 -41.87 24.78 -14.97
N HIS A 547 -43.19 24.75 -15.00
CA HIS A 547 -43.96 24.16 -16.09
C HIS A 547 -44.12 25.11 -17.27
N GLY A 548 -44.40 26.38 -16.97
CA GLY A 548 -44.58 27.43 -17.96
C GLY A 548 -43.45 28.45 -17.92
N VAL A 549 -42.55 28.37 -18.88
CA VAL A 549 -41.31 29.16 -18.92
C VAL A 549 -41.56 30.49 -19.64
N SER A 550 -41.22 31.60 -18.99
CA SER A 550 -41.36 32.91 -19.62
C SER A 550 -40.32 33.15 -20.72
N TRP A 551 -40.71 33.88 -21.76
CA TRP A 551 -39.81 34.53 -22.71
C TRP A 551 -40.45 35.84 -23.20
N LEU A 552 -39.62 36.79 -23.63
CA LEU A 552 -40.04 38.08 -24.13
C LEU A 552 -40.38 37.97 -25.62
N LYS A 553 -41.64 38.27 -25.98
CA LYS A 553 -42.07 38.29 -27.38
C LYS A 553 -41.61 39.57 -28.06
N GLY A 554 -40.49 39.48 -28.77
CA GLY A 554 -39.86 40.58 -29.51
C GLY A 554 -38.49 40.98 -28.94
N ALA A 555 -37.87 41.98 -29.55
CA ALA A 555 -36.58 42.49 -29.10
C ALA A 555 -36.69 43.30 -27.80
N HIS A 556 -35.62 43.28 -26.99
CA HIS A 556 -35.46 44.22 -25.90
C HIS A 556 -35.35 45.67 -26.44
N PRO A 557 -35.81 46.67 -25.69
CA PRO A 557 -35.68 48.08 -26.09
C PRO A 557 -34.22 48.49 -26.29
N SER A 558 -34.00 49.42 -27.21
CA SER A 558 -32.79 50.24 -27.20
C SER A 558 -32.82 51.22 -26.02
N VAL A 559 -31.68 51.84 -25.69
CA VAL A 559 -31.63 52.91 -24.69
C VAL A 559 -32.57 54.08 -25.06
N SER A 560 -32.61 54.44 -26.35
CA SER A 560 -33.45 55.54 -26.85
C SER A 560 -34.95 55.25 -26.80
N ASP A 561 -35.35 53.97 -26.84
CA ASP A 561 -36.77 53.58 -26.78
C ASP A 561 -37.39 53.89 -25.40
N GLY A 562 -36.53 54.02 -24.37
CA GLY A 562 -36.97 54.35 -23.04
C GLY A 562 -37.80 53.26 -22.38
N LYS A 563 -38.99 53.61 -21.89
CA LYS A 563 -39.88 52.69 -21.17
C LYS A 563 -40.89 52.14 -22.16
N VAL A 564 -40.72 50.88 -22.54
CA VAL A 564 -41.57 50.24 -23.54
C VAL A 564 -42.43 49.15 -22.92
N THR A 565 -43.64 48.99 -23.43
CA THR A 565 -44.43 47.80 -23.12
C THR A 565 -44.00 46.65 -24.02
N ARG A 566 -43.78 45.47 -23.42
CA ARG A 566 -43.48 44.22 -24.12
C ARG A 566 -44.37 43.11 -23.59
N THR A 567 -44.70 42.16 -24.45
CA THR A 567 -45.44 40.97 -24.05
C THR A 567 -44.46 39.90 -23.61
N VAL A 568 -44.58 39.43 -22.37
CA VAL A 568 -43.98 38.17 -21.93
C VAL A 568 -44.97 37.05 -22.21
N CYS A 569 -44.51 36.07 -22.99
CA CYS A 569 -45.21 34.83 -23.23
C CYS A 569 -44.72 33.76 -22.26
N PHE A 570 -45.64 32.93 -21.80
CA PHE A 570 -45.33 31.72 -21.06
C PHE A 570 -45.61 30.54 -21.99
N SER A 571 -44.56 29.79 -22.30
CA SER A 571 -44.68 28.58 -23.09
C SER A 571 -45.37 27.49 -22.28
N TRP A 572 -46.22 26.70 -22.93
CA TRP A 572 -46.82 25.52 -22.34
C TRP A 572 -46.99 24.46 -23.43
N ASP A 573 -46.52 23.24 -23.16
CA ASP A 573 -46.46 22.16 -24.15
C ASP A 573 -45.86 22.66 -25.48
N ASN A 574 -46.55 22.45 -26.60
CA ASN A 574 -46.13 22.89 -27.93
C ASN A 574 -46.55 24.33 -28.26
N ASN A 575 -47.24 25.04 -27.36
CA ASN A 575 -47.65 26.41 -27.56
C ASN A 575 -46.65 27.38 -26.91
N CYS A 576 -45.89 28.08 -27.74
CA CYS A 576 -44.92 29.08 -27.30
C CYS A 576 -45.53 30.26 -26.55
N CYS A 577 -46.83 30.55 -26.69
CA CYS A 577 -47.47 31.66 -25.97
C CYS A 577 -48.85 31.24 -25.48
N SER A 578 -48.91 30.12 -24.74
CA SER A 578 -50.17 29.64 -24.16
C SER A 578 -50.79 30.63 -23.20
N ASN A 579 -49.95 31.39 -22.50
CA ASN A 579 -50.36 32.48 -21.61
C ASN A 579 -49.44 33.68 -21.83
N LYS A 580 -49.94 34.89 -21.51
CA LYS A 580 -49.17 36.12 -21.71
C LYS A 580 -49.48 37.20 -20.68
N LYS A 581 -48.50 38.07 -20.44
CA LYS A 581 -48.65 39.31 -19.67
C LYS A 581 -47.91 40.43 -20.37
N ASN A 582 -48.44 41.63 -20.32
CA ASN A 582 -47.71 42.82 -20.74
C ASN A 582 -46.93 43.36 -19.55
N ILE A 583 -45.66 43.68 -19.77
CA ILE A 583 -44.75 44.26 -18.79
C ILE A 583 -44.10 45.51 -19.37
N GLU A 584 -43.63 46.40 -18.50
CA GLU A 584 -42.77 47.50 -18.91
C GLU A 584 -41.30 47.05 -18.87
N VAL A 585 -40.51 47.43 -19.88
CA VAL A 585 -39.08 47.11 -19.98
C VAL A 585 -38.32 48.39 -20.24
N ILE A 586 -37.21 48.58 -19.53
CA ILE A 586 -36.29 49.70 -19.74
C ILE A 586 -34.90 49.14 -19.99
N ASN A 587 -34.22 49.66 -21.02
CA ASN A 587 -32.80 49.48 -21.21
C ASN A 587 -32.05 50.59 -20.45
N CYS A 588 -31.34 50.21 -19.40
CA CYS A 588 -30.54 51.13 -18.58
C CYS A 588 -29.10 51.30 -19.12
N GLY A 589 -28.87 50.96 -20.39
CA GLY A 589 -27.56 50.96 -21.04
C GLY A 589 -26.87 49.61 -20.93
N PHE A 590 -26.51 49.22 -19.70
CA PHE A 590 -25.74 48.00 -19.44
C PHE A 590 -26.59 46.78 -19.05
N PHE A 591 -27.87 47.00 -18.75
CA PHE A 591 -28.78 45.96 -18.30
C PHE A 591 -30.23 46.36 -18.57
N TYR A 592 -31.11 45.36 -18.55
CA TYR A 592 -32.55 45.55 -18.64
C TYR A 592 -33.19 45.42 -17.26
N ILE A 593 -34.18 46.27 -17.01
CA ILE A 593 -35.11 46.09 -15.90
C ILE A 593 -36.50 45.84 -16.44
N TYR A 594 -37.24 44.99 -15.73
CA TYR A 594 -38.55 44.50 -16.12
C TYR A 594 -39.53 44.81 -14.99
N LYS A 595 -40.62 45.51 -15.29
CA LYS A 595 -41.70 45.69 -14.34
C LYS A 595 -42.58 44.46 -14.35
N LEU A 596 -42.18 43.46 -13.57
CA LEU A 596 -42.86 42.17 -13.53
C LEU A 596 -44.16 42.29 -12.75
N VAL A 597 -45.12 41.43 -13.09
CA VAL A 597 -46.43 41.31 -12.44
C VAL A 597 -46.68 39.84 -12.12
N SER A 598 -47.63 39.54 -11.24
CA SER A 598 -47.94 38.14 -10.94
C SER A 598 -48.38 37.37 -12.20
N PRO A 599 -47.79 36.19 -12.49
CA PRO A 599 -48.17 35.37 -13.64
C PRO A 599 -49.55 34.72 -13.42
N PRO A 600 -50.17 34.12 -14.46
CA PRO A 600 -51.55 33.57 -14.37
C PRO A 600 -51.79 32.47 -13.34
N GLY A 601 -50.74 31.89 -12.75
CA GLY A 601 -50.85 30.85 -11.72
C GLY A 601 -49.50 30.33 -11.27
N CYS A 602 -49.48 29.40 -10.30
CA CYS A 602 -48.25 28.83 -9.76
C CYS A 602 -47.57 27.79 -10.69
N SER A 603 -48.04 27.63 -11.91
CA SER A 603 -47.31 26.80 -12.89
C SER A 603 -46.35 27.61 -13.75
N TYR A 604 -46.18 28.92 -13.50
CA TYR A 604 -45.45 29.86 -14.35
C TYR A 604 -44.34 30.59 -13.60
N ARG A 605 -43.24 30.89 -14.29
CA ARG A 605 -42.09 31.59 -13.71
C ARG A 605 -41.36 32.48 -14.71
N TYR A 606 -40.79 33.58 -14.22
CA TYR A 606 -39.88 34.44 -14.96
C TYR A 606 -38.44 33.89 -14.94
N CYS A 607 -37.88 33.71 -16.13
CA CYS A 607 -36.67 32.93 -16.36
C CYS A 607 -35.66 33.67 -17.24
N GLY A 608 -34.41 33.70 -16.79
CA GLY A 608 -33.33 34.43 -17.44
C GLY A 608 -32.46 33.55 -18.32
N THR A 609 -31.67 34.19 -19.17
CA THR A 609 -30.62 33.58 -19.98
C THR A 609 -29.37 34.45 -19.95
N ASP A 610 -28.22 33.82 -20.18
CA ASP A 610 -27.00 34.51 -20.55
C ASP A 610 -27.06 34.87 -22.04
N VAL A 611 -26.45 35.99 -22.42
CA VAL A 611 -26.28 36.43 -23.83
C VAL A 611 -24.99 35.89 -24.38
#